data_AF-A0A2U9IQ05-F1
#
_entry.id   AF-A0A2U9IQ05-F1
#
_cell.length_a   1.000
_cell.length_b   1.000
_cell.length_c   1.000
_cell.angle_alpha   90.00
_cell.angle_beta   90.00
_cell.angle_gamma   90.00
#
_symmetry.space_group_name_H-M   'P 1'
#
loop_
_entity.id
_entity.type
_entity.pdbx_description
1 polymer ?
#
loop_
_entity_poly.entity_id
_entity_poly.type
_entity_poly.pdbx_seq_one_letter_code
_entity_poly.pdbx_strand_id
1 'polypeptide(L)'
;MKVKIALERKGERHLVWVDADIVGYPRTLEKYMDLTMGEAGLVKRNEELYLNVTLKKKLGEVKPNGLIVVDVNMDSVYLGNDKEVTIIPTRLSEAHHYKSLAENLQRKYSKR
;
A
#
# COMPACT_ATOMS: atom_id res chain seq x y z
N MET A 1 21.15 12.45 -11.27
CA MET A 1 21.76 11.59 -10.22
C MET A 1 22.40 10.39 -10.92
N LYS A 2 23.58 9.91 -10.49
CA LYS A 2 24.20 8.72 -11.11
C LYS A 2 23.80 7.47 -10.37
N VAL A 3 23.24 6.49 -11.10
CA VAL A 3 22.82 5.20 -10.54
C VAL A 3 23.63 4.09 -11.20
N LYS A 4 24.14 3.15 -10.41
CA LYS A 4 24.85 1.98 -10.92
C LYS A 4 23.84 0.87 -11.15
N ILE A 5 23.64 0.48 -12.40
CA ILE A 5 22.72 -0.60 -12.77
C ILE A 5 23.48 -1.80 -13.30
N ALA A 6 22.98 -3.00 -12.98
CA ALA A 6 23.47 -4.24 -13.58
C ALA A 6 22.70 -4.47 -14.89
N LEU A 7 23.42 -4.47 -16.00
CA LEU A 7 22.90 -4.81 -17.32
C LEU A 7 23.40 -6.21 -17.66
N GLU A 8 22.47 -7.10 -17.99
CA GLU A 8 22.80 -8.45 -18.43
C GLU A 8 22.70 -8.51 -19.96
N ARG A 9 23.82 -8.79 -20.63
CA ARG A 9 23.88 -8.90 -22.09
C ARG A 9 24.70 -10.14 -22.44
N LYS A 10 24.11 -11.05 -23.24
CA LYS A 10 24.75 -12.32 -23.66
C LYS A 10 25.28 -13.18 -22.50
N GLY A 11 24.58 -13.21 -21.37
CA GLY A 11 24.97 -14.02 -20.20
C GLY A 11 26.09 -13.42 -19.34
N GLU A 12 26.60 -12.24 -19.71
CA GLU A 12 27.57 -11.49 -18.90
C GLU A 12 26.87 -10.31 -18.19
N ARG A 13 27.14 -10.17 -16.89
CA ARG A 13 26.66 -9.04 -16.09
C ARG A 13 27.69 -7.91 -16.13
N HIS A 14 27.32 -6.80 -16.76
CA HIS A 14 28.09 -5.58 -16.75
C HIS A 14 27.46 -4.56 -15.81
N LEU A 15 28.27 -3.96 -14.95
CA LEU A 15 27.84 -2.84 -14.12
C LEU A 15 28.11 -1.54 -14.86
N VAL A 16 27.07 -0.77 -15.14
CA VAL A 16 27.16 0.49 -15.87
C VAL A 16 26.60 1.61 -15.02
N TRP A 17 27.25 2.77 -15.06
CA TRP A 17 26.73 4.00 -14.47
C TRP A 17 25.83 4.68 -15.50
N VAL A 18 24.61 5.01 -15.09
CA VAL A 18 23.64 5.72 -15.92
C VAL A 18 23.22 7.00 -15.20
N ASP A 19 23.14 8.09 -15.94
CA ASP A 19 22.54 9.32 -15.46
C ASP A 19 21.02 9.14 -15.45
N ALA A 20 20.42 9.32 -14.28
CA ALA A 20 18.98 9.25 -14.08
C ALA A 20 18.44 10.62 -13.64
N ASP A 21 17.34 11.00 -14.27
CA ASP A 21 16.54 12.16 -13.91
C ASP A 21 15.65 11.82 -12.71
N ILE A 22 15.56 12.77 -11.76
CA ILE A 22 14.67 12.64 -10.62
C ILE A 22 13.28 13.08 -11.09
N VAL A 23 12.43 12.12 -11.43
CA VAL A 23 11.06 12.35 -11.93
C VAL A 23 10.15 12.96 -10.85
N GLY A 24 10.54 12.84 -9.57
CA GLY A 24 9.88 13.53 -8.47
C GLY A 24 10.76 13.54 -7.22
N TYR A 25 10.92 14.71 -6.59
CA TYR A 25 11.58 14.84 -5.30
C TYR A 25 10.49 15.05 -4.23
N PRO A 26 10.30 14.11 -3.29
CA PRO A 26 9.30 14.29 -2.25
C PRO A 26 9.72 15.48 -1.38
N ARG A 27 8.98 16.59 -1.45
CA ARG A 27 9.19 17.82 -0.65
C ARG A 27 9.05 17.60 0.87
N THR A 28 8.75 16.37 1.29
CA THR A 28 8.52 15.97 2.68
C THR A 28 9.64 15.09 3.25
N LEU A 29 10.82 15.01 2.61
CA LEU A 29 11.95 14.21 3.10
C LEU A 29 12.35 14.52 4.54
N GLU A 30 12.25 15.78 4.96
CA GLU A 30 12.49 16.22 6.34
C GLU A 30 11.62 15.47 7.37
N LYS A 31 10.39 15.09 7.00
CA LYS A 31 9.45 14.35 7.87
C LYS A 31 9.84 12.90 8.12
N TYR A 32 10.88 12.44 7.44
CA TYR A 32 11.31 11.05 7.43
C TYR A 32 12.76 10.88 7.88
N MET A 33 13.47 11.97 8.21
CA MET A 33 14.89 11.94 8.60
C MET A 33 15.14 11.23 9.93
N ASP A 34 14.13 11.20 10.80
CA ASP A 34 14.13 10.50 12.09
C ASP A 34 13.82 9.00 11.95
N LEU A 35 13.36 8.56 10.78
CA LEU A 35 13.00 7.16 10.54
C LEU A 35 14.21 6.33 10.14
N THR A 36 14.26 5.10 10.64
CA THR A 36 15.36 4.18 10.31
C THR A 36 15.09 3.55 8.94
N MET A 37 16.06 3.62 8.02
CA MET A 37 15.94 2.94 6.73
C MET A 37 15.90 1.41 6.95
N GLY A 38 14.90 0.75 6.37
CA GLY A 38 14.76 -0.70 6.40
C GLY A 38 15.40 -1.34 5.17
N GLU A 39 14.90 -1.00 3.99
CA GLU A 39 15.32 -1.57 2.71
C GLU A 39 15.21 -0.50 1.63
N ALA A 40 16.11 -0.55 0.64
CA ALA A 40 16.00 0.26 -0.57
C ALA A 40 16.21 -0.64 -1.79
N GLY A 41 15.22 -0.68 -2.68
CA GLY A 41 15.24 -1.49 -3.88
C GLY A 41 14.91 -0.67 -5.12
N LEU A 42 15.71 -0.83 -6.18
CA LEU A 42 15.42 -0.24 -7.48
C LEU A 42 14.60 -1.26 -8.30
N VAL A 43 13.36 -0.91 -8.63
CA VAL A 43 12.43 -1.76 -9.36
C VAL A 43 12.22 -1.18 -10.76
N LYS A 44 12.50 -1.98 -11.79
CA LYS A 44 12.16 -1.62 -13.17
C LYS A 44 10.71 -2.00 -13.45
N ARG A 45 9.88 -1.04 -13.88
CA ARG A 45 8.52 -1.29 -14.38
C ARG A 45 8.41 -0.65 -15.75
N ASN A 46 8.18 -1.46 -16.78
CA ASN A 46 8.21 -1.04 -18.19
C ASN A 46 9.58 -0.39 -18.55
N GLU A 47 9.55 0.84 -19.05
CA GLU A 47 10.75 1.62 -19.41
C GLU A 47 11.27 2.51 -18.27
N GLU A 48 10.61 2.48 -17.10
CA GLU A 48 10.91 3.36 -15.98
C GLU A 48 11.56 2.62 -14.81
N LEU A 49 12.35 3.35 -14.03
CA LEU A 49 13.02 2.86 -12.83
C LEU A 49 12.44 3.57 -11.60
N TYR A 50 12.00 2.78 -10.63
CA TYR A 50 11.41 3.24 -9.38
C TYR A 50 12.33 2.90 -8.21
N LEU A 51 12.68 3.88 -7.39
CA LEU A 51 13.38 3.63 -6.13
C LEU A 51 12.34 3.45 -5.01
N ASN A 52 12.18 2.22 -4.54
CA ASN A 52 11.33 1.90 -3.40
C ASN A 52 12.17 1.92 -2.13
N VAL A 53 11.84 2.83 -1.21
CA VAL A 53 12.52 2.93 0.10
C VAL A 53 11.52 2.61 1.20
N THR A 54 11.80 1.57 1.97
CA THR A 54 11.04 1.19 3.14
C THR A 54 11.68 1.84 4.37
N LEU A 55 10.89 2.62 5.10
CA LEU A 55 11.30 3.27 6.34
C LEU A 55 10.59 2.63 7.53
N LYS A 56 11.33 2.43 8.62
CA LYS A 56 10.81 1.91 9.88
C LYS A 56 10.58 3.07 10.84
N LYS A 57 9.35 3.20 11.31
CA LYS A 57 8.97 4.12 12.38
C LYS A 57 8.76 3.34 13.67
N LYS A 58 9.48 3.71 14.72
CA LYS A 58 9.15 3.25 16.06
C LYS A 58 7.84 3.91 16.45
N LEU A 59 6.83 3.11 16.76
CA LEU A 59 5.63 3.62 17.41
C LEU A 59 6.05 4.01 18.83
N GLY A 60 5.86 5.29 19.18
CA GLY A 60 6.02 5.73 20.56
C GLY A 60 5.01 5.01 21.45
N GLU A 61 5.31 4.95 22.75
CA GLU A 61 4.36 4.44 23.73
C GLU A 61 3.13 5.36 23.74
N VAL A 62 2.03 4.89 23.17
CA VAL A 62 0.78 5.63 23.16
C VAL A 62 0.05 5.30 24.45
N LYS A 63 -0.07 6.26 25.37
CA LYS A 63 -0.99 6.13 26.49
C LYS A 63 -2.41 6.20 25.94
N PRO A 64 -3.24 5.16 26.15
CA PRO A 64 -4.64 5.22 25.77
C PRO A 64 -5.31 6.33 26.59
N ASN A 65 -5.85 7.35 25.92
CA ASN A 65 -6.52 8.48 26.58
C ASN A 65 -8.03 8.24 26.75
N GLY A 66 -8.54 7.05 26.41
CA GLY A 66 -9.96 6.72 26.49
C GLY A 66 -10.29 5.33 25.93
N LEU A 67 -11.59 5.00 25.98
CA LEU A 67 -12.16 3.79 25.40
C LEU A 67 -12.87 4.16 24.10
N ILE A 68 -12.49 3.50 23.00
CA ILE A 68 -13.24 3.54 21.75
C ILE A 68 -13.88 2.17 21.59
N VAL A 69 -15.20 2.15 21.52
CA VAL A 69 -15.98 0.96 21.17
C VAL A 69 -16.12 0.93 19.66
N VAL A 70 -15.75 -0.20 19.07
CA VAL A 70 -15.88 -0.43 17.63
C VAL A 70 -16.79 -1.64 17.44
N ASP A 71 -17.93 -1.44 16.78
CA ASP A 71 -18.82 -2.52 16.38
C ASP A 71 -18.94 -2.58 14.86
N VAL A 72 -18.71 -3.75 14.28
CA VAL A 72 -18.57 -3.94 12.83
C VAL A 72 -19.68 -4.85 12.34
N ASN A 73 -20.63 -4.28 11.59
CA ASN A 73 -21.77 -5.00 11.02
C ASN A 73 -21.78 -4.95 9.48
N MET A 74 -22.70 -5.72 8.86
CA MET A 74 -22.83 -5.80 7.40
C MET A 74 -23.28 -4.50 6.74
N ASP A 75 -24.00 -3.64 7.46
CA ASP A 75 -24.54 -2.39 6.92
C ASP A 75 -23.67 -1.18 7.30
N SER A 76 -23.03 -1.21 8.47
CA SER A 76 -22.26 -0.08 9.00
C SER A 76 -21.24 -0.50 10.05
N VAL A 77 -20.18 0.29 10.16
CA VAL A 77 -19.23 0.28 11.28
C VAL A 77 -19.62 1.40 12.24
N TYR A 78 -19.86 1.05 13.50
CA TYR A 78 -20.11 1.99 14.57
C TYR A 78 -18.82 2.21 15.35
N LEU A 79 -18.43 3.47 15.48
CA LEU A 79 -17.27 3.92 16.24
C LEU A 79 -17.77 4.87 17.31
N GLY A 80 -17.50 4.62 18.58
CA GLY A 80 -18.00 5.51 19.61
C GLY A 80 -17.17 5.54 20.88
N ASN A 81 -17.34 6.62 21.62
CA ASN A 81 -16.89 6.75 23.00
C ASN A 81 -18.10 7.14 23.87
N ASP A 82 -17.86 7.61 25.09
CA ASP A 82 -18.88 8.06 26.04
C ASP A 82 -19.67 9.31 25.57
N LYS A 83 -19.20 10.02 24.54
CA LYS A 83 -19.74 11.33 24.13
C LYS A 83 -20.29 11.34 22.70
N GLU A 84 -19.68 10.60 21.80
CA GLU A 84 -20.00 10.63 20.37
C GLU A 84 -20.00 9.23 19.76
N VAL A 85 -20.86 9.05 18.75
CA VAL A 85 -20.93 7.84 17.93
C VAL A 85 -20.90 8.27 16.47
N THR A 86 -19.94 7.75 15.72
CA THR A 86 -19.79 7.89 14.28
C THR A 86 -20.23 6.58 13.61
N ILE A 87 -21.07 6.69 12.59
CA ILE A 87 -21.56 5.57 11.81
C ILE A 87 -20.98 5.67 10.41
N ILE A 88 -20.20 4.67 10.00
CA ILE A 88 -19.61 4.60 8.66
C ILE A 88 -20.35 3.50 7.89
N PRO A 89 -21.14 3.84 6.84
CA PRO A 89 -21.84 2.85 6.06
C PRO A 89 -20.83 1.95 5.33
N THR A 90 -21.10 0.64 5.32
CA THR A 90 -20.29 -0.33 4.58
C THR A 90 -20.98 -0.70 3.28
N ARG A 91 -20.18 -1.10 2.28
CA ARG A 91 -20.68 -1.59 0.98
C ARG A 91 -20.72 -3.11 0.91
N LEU A 92 -20.78 -3.76 2.08
CA LEU A 92 -20.70 -5.22 2.19
C LEU A 92 -21.91 -5.91 1.58
N SER A 93 -23.10 -5.32 1.74
CA SER A 93 -24.34 -5.82 1.11
C SER A 93 -24.25 -5.81 -0.43
N GLU A 94 -23.78 -4.70 -1.03
CA GLU A 94 -23.53 -4.61 -2.48
C GLU A 94 -22.50 -5.63 -2.95
N ALA A 95 -21.38 -5.73 -2.23
CA ALA A 95 -20.31 -6.67 -2.55
C ALA A 95 -20.82 -8.13 -2.50
N HIS A 96 -21.63 -8.47 -1.49
CA HIS A 96 -22.24 -9.79 -1.36
C HIS A 96 -23.21 -10.05 -2.52
N HIS A 97 -24.04 -9.08 -2.90
CA HIS A 97 -24.94 -9.19 -4.03
C HIS A 97 -24.19 -9.50 -5.34
N TYR A 98 -23.15 -8.72 -5.66
CA TYR A 98 -22.36 -8.94 -6.86
C TYR A 98 -21.60 -10.27 -6.84
N LYS A 99 -21.11 -10.69 -5.67
CA LYS A 99 -20.50 -12.01 -5.49
C LYS A 99 -21.50 -13.12 -5.82
N SER A 100 -22.71 -13.08 -5.24
CA SER A 100 -23.74 -14.08 -5.52
C SER A 100 -24.12 -14.12 -7.01
N LEU A 101 -24.22 -12.96 -7.65
CA LEU A 101 -24.49 -12.87 -9.09
C LEU A 101 -23.37 -13.54 -9.92
N ALA A 102 -22.11 -13.22 -9.60
CA ALA A 102 -20.96 -13.79 -10.27
C ALA A 102 -20.90 -15.31 -10.11
N GLU A 103 -21.16 -15.85 -8.92
CA GLU A 103 -21.20 -17.29 -8.65
C GLU A 103 -22.33 -17.99 -9.41
N ASN A 104 -23.50 -17.36 -9.51
CA ASN A 104 -24.63 -17.89 -10.27
C ASN A 104 -24.32 -17.93 -11.77
N LEU A 105 -23.69 -16.88 -12.30
CA LEU A 105 -23.24 -16.85 -13.69
C LEU A 105 -22.16 -17.91 -13.95
N GLN A 106 -21.17 -18.02 -13.07
CA GLN A 106 -20.15 -19.07 -13.16
C GLN A 106 -20.79 -20.46 -13.16
N ARG A 107 -21.72 -20.75 -12.25
CA ARG A 107 -22.46 -22.04 -12.24
C ARG A 107 -23.24 -22.28 -13.51
N LYS A 108 -23.94 -21.27 -14.03
CA LYS A 108 -24.76 -21.38 -15.25
C LYS A 108 -23.92 -21.62 -16.51
N TYR A 109 -22.71 -21.06 -16.57
CA TYR A 109 -21.86 -21.11 -17.76
C TYR A 109 -20.58 -21.95 -17.58
N SER A 110 -20.46 -22.72 -16.48
CA SER A 110 -19.26 -23.50 -16.12
C SER A 110 -18.98 -24.72 -17.01
N LYS A 111 -19.93 -25.13 -17.86
CA LYS A 111 -19.84 -26.36 -18.67
C LYS A 111 -19.74 -26.09 -20.18
N ARG A 112 -18.96 -25.08 -20.58
CA ARG A 112 -18.57 -24.88 -21.98
C ARG A 112 -17.06 -24.98 -22.12
#